data_AF-A0A7K4ICJ6-F1
#
_entry.id   AF-A0A7K4ICJ6-F1
#
_cell.length_a   1.000
_cell.length_b   1.000
_cell.length_c   1.000
_cell.angle_alpha   90.00
_cell.angle_beta   90.00
_cell.angle_gamma   90.00
#
_symmetry.space_group_name_H-M   'P 1'
#
loop_
_entity.id
_entity.type
_entity.pdbx_description
1 polymer ?
#
loop_
_entity_poly.entity_id
_entity_poly.type
_entity_poly.pdbx_seq_one_letter_code
_entity_poly.pdbx_strand_id
1 'polypeptide(L)' 'MGDHSNHMCDYSKHHSVEEMRVRVKDPKWICEVCGRTANNKEYLCRPVAL' A
#
# COMPACT_ATOMS: atom_id res chain seq x y z
N MET A 1 -16.57 -6.45 7.13
CA MET A 1 -15.35 -5.64 7.26
C MET A 1 -14.16 -6.56 7.07
N GLY A 2 -13.37 -6.34 6.03
CA GLY A 2 -12.27 -7.25 5.64
C GLY A 2 -10.99 -6.97 6.43
N ASP A 3 -10.20 -8.02 6.63
CA ASP A 3 -8.90 -7.98 7.28
C ASP A 3 -7.94 -7.07 6.49
N HIS A 4 -7.42 -6.03 7.14
CA HIS A 4 -6.55 -5.03 6.51
C HIS A 4 -5.07 -5.18 6.91
N SER A 5 -4.69 -6.26 7.59
CA SER A 5 -3.34 -6.43 8.15
C SER A 5 -2.20 -6.39 7.11
N ASN A 6 -2.49 -6.67 5.84
CA ASN A 6 -1.50 -6.58 4.74
C ASN A 6 -1.62 -5.31 3.88
N HIS A 7 -2.63 -4.48 4.09
CA HIS A 7 -2.78 -3.25 3.33
C HIS A 7 -1.97 -2.13 3.96
N MET A 8 -1.40 -1.27 3.12
CA MET A 8 -0.57 -0.15 3.57
C MET A 8 -1.25 0.66 4.67
N CYS A 9 -2.58 0.83 4.61
CA CYS A 9 -3.41 1.51 5.60
C CYS A 9 -3.11 1.14 7.06
N ASP A 10 -2.83 -0.13 7.33
CA ASP A 10 -2.50 -0.62 8.67
C ASP A 10 -1.02 -0.98 8.81
N TYR A 11 -0.37 -1.42 7.72
CA TYR A 11 1.07 -1.70 7.68
C TYR A 11 1.93 -0.51 8.16
N SER A 12 1.51 0.73 7.87
CA SER A 12 2.19 1.95 8.33
C SER A 12 2.24 2.13 9.86
N LYS A 13 1.38 1.43 10.62
CA LYS A 13 1.37 1.52 12.09
C LYS A 13 2.32 0.53 12.75
N HIS A 14 2.67 -0.56 12.06
CA HIS A 14 3.42 -1.68 12.62
C HIS A 14 4.82 -1.83 12.03
N HIS A 15 5.15 -1.11 10.96
CA HIS A 15 6.43 -1.22 10.28
C HIS A 15 7.13 0.14 10.13
N SER A 16 8.46 0.10 10.15
CA SER A 16 9.32 1.27 10.01
C SER A 16 9.19 1.91 8.63
N VAL A 17 9.48 3.21 8.56
CA VAL A 17 9.45 4.00 7.33
C VAL A 17 10.38 3.42 6.25
N GLU A 18 11.48 2.78 6.65
CA GLU A 18 12.42 2.13 5.73
C GLU A 18 11.80 0.96 4.97
N GLU A 19 11.02 0.10 5.64
CA GLU A 19 10.32 -1.01 4.97
C GLU A 19 9.21 -0.50 4.05
N MET A 20 8.50 0.56 4.48
CA MET A 20 7.50 1.21 3.64
C MET A 20 8.11 1.80 2.37
N ARG A 21 9.29 2.42 2.47
CA ARG A 21 10.00 2.99 1.32
C ARG A 21 10.21 1.98 0.21
N VAL A 22 10.54 0.73 0.53
CA VAL A 22 10.74 -0.33 -0.48
C VAL A 22 9.44 -0.62 -1.23
N ARG A 23 8.29 -0.61 -0.55
CA ARG A 23 6.97 -0.90 -1.14
C ARG A 23 6.39 0.27 -1.93
N VAL A 24 6.77 1.50 -1.63
CA VAL A 24 6.35 2.69 -2.39
C VAL A 24 7.38 3.15 -3.41
N LYS A 25 8.56 2.51 -3.46
CA LYS A 25 9.61 2.79 -4.45
C LYS A 25 9.16 2.29 -5.81
N ASP A 26 9.13 3.18 -6.79
CA ASP A 26 8.61 2.91 -8.14
C ASP A 26 7.14 2.44 -8.08
N PRO A 27 6.21 3.32 -7.61
CA PRO A 27 4.83 2.92 -7.47
C PRO A 27 4.19 2.77 -8.85
N LYS A 28 3.71 1.55 -9.14
CA LYS A 28 2.99 1.22 -10.38
C LYS A 28 1.47 1.18 -10.18
N TRP A 29 1.05 1.20 -8.91
CA TRP A 29 -0.34 1.09 -8.51
C TRP A 29 -0.68 2.18 -7.50
N ILE A 30 -1.89 2.70 -7.60
CA ILE A 30 -2.49 3.63 -6.62
C ILE A 30 -3.82 3.04 -6.12
N CYS A 31 -4.16 3.27 -4.87
CA CYS A 31 -5.45 2.88 -4.33
C CYS A 31 -6.49 3.95 -4.68
N GLU A 32 -7.53 3.60 -5.42
CA GLU A 32 -8.59 4.56 -5.79
C GLU A 32 -9.36 5.09 -4.56
N VAL A 33 -9.35 4.35 -3.45
CA VAL A 33 -10.14 4.69 -2.25
C VAL A 33 -9.39 5.62 -1.31
N CYS A 34 -8.11 5.33 -1.05
CA CYS A 34 -7.31 6.06 -0.06
C CYS A 34 -6.11 6.81 -0.64
N GLY A 35 -5.89 6.74 -1.96
CA GLY A 35 -4.82 7.44 -2.66
C GLY A 35 -3.40 6.91 -2.39
N ARG A 36 -3.25 5.82 -1.64
CA ARG A 36 -1.93 5.24 -1.33
C ARG A 36 -1.33 4.59 -2.57
N THR A 37 -0.03 4.78 -2.76
CA THR A 37 0.70 4.22 -3.90
C THR A 37 1.59 3.06 -3.45
N ALA A 38 1.75 2.06 -4.31
CA ALA A 38 2.61 0.91 -4.06
C ALA A 38 3.17 0.34 -5.37
N ASN A 39 4.30 -0.36 -5.26
CA ASN A 39 4.93 -1.08 -6.35
C ASN A 39 4.15 -2.36 -6.72
N ASN A 40 3.37 -2.91 -5.78
CA ASN A 40 2.53 -4.08 -5.97
C ASN A 40 1.08 -3.82 -5.54
N LYS A 41 0.16 -4.37 -6.34
CA LYS A 41 -1.28 -4.28 -6.13
C LYS A 41 -1.76 -4.91 -4.81
N GLU A 42 -1.05 -5.92 -4.32
CA GLU A 42 -1.38 -6.66 -3.09
C GLU A 42 -1.23 -5.83 -1.81
N TYR A 43 -0.46 -4.76 -1.86
CA TYR A 43 -0.29 -3.85 -0.72
C TYR A 43 -1.43 -2.82 -0.60
N LEU A 44 -2.37 -2.81 -1.54
CA LEU A 44 -3.44 -1.83 -1.64
C LEU A 44 -4.82 -2.51 -1.60
N CYS A 45 -5.80 -1.87 -0.96
CA CYS A 45 -7.15 -2.42 -0.87
C CYS A 45 -7.85 -2.48 -2.25
N ARG A 46 -7.70 -1.41 -3.03
CA ARG A 46 -8.28 -1.28 -4.38
C ARG A 46 -7.25 -0.70 -5.35
N PRO A 47 -6.28 -1.51 -5.79
CA PRO A 47 -5.21 -1.07 -6.67
C PRO A 47 -5.75 -0.78 -8.08
N VAL A 48 -5.42 0.40 -8.60
CA VAL A 48 -5.55 0.80 -10.00
C VAL A 48 -4.16 1.15 -10.52
N ALA A 49 -3.90 0.83 -11.80
CA ALA A 49 -2.62 1.14 -12.43
C ALA A 49 -2.48 2.66 -12.59
N LEU A 50 -1.28 3.16 -12.28
CA LEU A 50 -0.89 4.55 -12.54
C LEU A 50 -0.51 4.77 -14.01
#